data_AF-A0A969K6X1-F1
#
_entry.id   AF-A0A969K6X1-F1
#
_cell.length_a   1.000
_cell.length_b   1.000
_cell.length_c   1.000
_cell.angle_alpha   90.00
_cell.angle_beta   90.00
_cell.angle_gamma   90.00
#
_symmetry.space_group_name_H-M   'P 1'
#
loop_
_entity.id
_entity.type
_entity.pdbx_description
1 polymer ?
#
loop_
_entity_poly.entity_id
_entity_poly.type
_entity_poly.pdbx_seq_one_letter_code
_entity_poly.pdbx_strand_id
1 'polypeptide(L)'
;MTRAILDVPLPWTRMRRVYALFSLVKKYGPERVEHVCDAALAVEMHDVQRLARMLAHPLAGEPIRTATVIPIARYLRPIGHYALSLAPKEGGDEH
;
A
#
# COMPACT_ATOMS: atom_id res chain seq x y z
N MET A 1 0.47 -19.48 -15.15
CA MET A 1 1.43 -19.26 -14.04
C MET A 1 1.87 -20.55 -13.34
N THR A 2 0.96 -21.45 -12.94
CA THR A 2 1.31 -22.71 -12.24
C THR A 2 2.37 -23.54 -12.96
N ARG A 3 2.28 -23.71 -14.28
CA ARG A 3 3.28 -24.47 -15.07
C ARG A 3 4.71 -23.94 -14.92
N ALA A 4 4.92 -22.64 -14.87
CA ALA A 4 6.25 -22.05 -14.69
C ALA A 4 6.78 -22.22 -13.25
N ILE A 5 5.89 -22.23 -12.25
CA ILE A 5 6.25 -22.56 -10.86
C ILE A 5 6.75 -24.01 -10.75
N LEU A 6 6.26 -24.90 -11.62
CA LEU A 6 6.66 -26.30 -11.67
C LEU A 6 8.05 -26.53 -12.28
N ASP A 7 8.75 -25.50 -12.79
CA ASP A 7 10.08 -25.68 -13.38
C ASP A 7 11.23 -25.61 -12.35
N VAL A 8 10.91 -25.35 -11.08
CA VAL A 8 11.91 -25.23 -10.00
C VAL A 8 12.55 -26.61 -9.71
N PRO A 9 13.90 -26.71 -9.62
CA PRO A 9 14.60 -27.98 -9.45
C PRO A 9 14.34 -28.67 -8.10
N LEU A 10 13.91 -27.91 -7.09
CA LEU A 10 13.63 -28.42 -5.75
C LEU A 10 12.12 -28.72 -5.59
N PRO A 11 11.72 -30.00 -5.42
CA PRO A 11 10.31 -30.41 -5.40
C PRO A 11 9.52 -29.83 -4.20
N TRP A 12 10.16 -29.65 -3.04
CA TRP A 12 9.47 -29.08 -1.87
C TRP A 12 9.12 -27.60 -2.04
N THR A 13 10.01 -26.83 -2.69
CA THR A 13 9.82 -25.40 -2.93
C THR A 13 8.68 -25.19 -3.92
N ARG A 14 8.60 -26.06 -4.93
CA ARG A 14 7.50 -26.13 -5.89
C ARG A 14 6.15 -26.29 -5.19
N MET A 15 6.03 -27.29 -4.31
CA MET A 15 4.79 -27.55 -3.58
C MET A 15 4.40 -26.37 -2.68
N ARG A 16 5.33 -25.77 -1.92
CA ARG A 16 5.01 -24.60 -1.09
C ARG A 16 4.49 -23.42 -1.92
N ARG A 17 5.07 -23.18 -3.11
CA ARG A 17 4.61 -22.10 -4.01
C ARG A 17 3.20 -22.37 -4.55
N VAL A 18 2.88 -23.60 -4.92
CA VAL A 18 1.52 -23.99 -5.36
C VAL A 18 0.51 -23.82 -4.23
N TYR A 19 0.82 -24.29 -3.01
CA TYR A 19 -0.07 -24.12 -1.86
C TYR A 19 -0.23 -22.65 -1.45
N ALA A 20 0.83 -21.84 -1.55
CA ALA A 20 0.76 -20.41 -1.32
C ALA A 20 -0.13 -19.70 -2.36
N LEU A 21 -0.07 -20.10 -3.62
CA LEU A 21 -0.98 -19.58 -4.65
C LEU A 21 -2.43 -19.99 -4.35
N PHE A 22 -2.65 -21.24 -3.97
CA PHE A 22 -3.99 -21.72 -3.60
C PHE A 22 -4.56 -21.00 -2.39
N SER A 23 -3.74 -20.67 -1.38
CA SER A 23 -4.20 -19.90 -0.23
C SER A 23 -4.57 -18.45 -0.60
N LEU A 24 -3.92 -17.85 -1.58
CA LEU A 24 -4.30 -16.53 -2.12
C LEU A 24 -5.65 -16.58 -2.83
N VAL A 25 -5.92 -17.63 -3.63
CA VAL A 25 -7.23 -17.84 -4.27
C VAL A 25 -8.34 -17.95 -3.22
N LYS A 26 -8.11 -18.70 -2.13
CA LYS A 26 -9.07 -18.81 -1.03
C LYS A 26 -9.32 -17.48 -0.31
N LYS A 27 -8.33 -16.58 -0.26
CA LYS A 27 -8.42 -15.31 0.47
C LYS A 27 -9.02 -14.17 -0.36
N TYR A 28 -8.63 -14.05 -1.62
CA TYR A 28 -8.97 -12.89 -2.48
C TYR A 28 -10.00 -13.23 -3.57
N GLY A 29 -10.36 -14.50 -3.71
CA GLY A 29 -11.26 -14.99 -4.75
C GLY A 29 -10.54 -15.31 -6.07
N PRO A 30 -11.12 -16.18 -6.90
CA PRO A 30 -10.47 -16.67 -8.12
C PRO A 30 -10.31 -15.59 -9.18
N GLU A 31 -11.34 -14.77 -9.46
CA GLU A 31 -11.30 -13.76 -10.54
C GLU A 31 -10.19 -12.73 -10.34
N ARG A 32 -10.07 -12.20 -9.11
CA ARG A 32 -9.04 -11.21 -8.79
C ARG A 32 -7.64 -11.81 -8.89
N VAL A 33 -7.46 -13.07 -8.46
CA VAL A 33 -6.16 -13.74 -8.54
C VAL A 33 -5.79 -14.05 -9.99
N GLU A 34 -6.75 -14.46 -10.83
CA GLU A 34 -6.53 -14.73 -12.25
C GLU A 34 -6.06 -13.47 -12.99
N HIS A 35 -6.77 -12.35 -12.80
CA HIS A 35 -6.39 -11.07 -13.42
C HIS A 35 -4.97 -10.61 -13.02
N VAL A 36 -4.58 -10.79 -11.75
CA VAL A 36 -3.23 -10.48 -11.30
C VAL A 36 -2.21 -11.48 -11.83
N CYS A 37 -2.56 -12.76 -11.97
CA CYS A 37 -1.70 -13.75 -12.62
C CYS A 37 -1.44 -13.38 -14.09
N ASP A 38 -2.45 -12.93 -14.83
CA ASP A 38 -2.29 -12.51 -16.22
C ASP A 38 -1.38 -11.29 -16.34
N ALA A 39 -1.59 -10.28 -15.49
CA ALA A 39 -0.73 -9.10 -15.43
C ALA A 39 0.72 -9.45 -15.04
N ALA A 40 0.92 -10.43 -14.16
CA ALA A 40 2.23 -10.93 -13.77
C ALA A 40 2.94 -11.67 -14.91
N LEU A 41 2.20 -12.50 -15.66
CA LEU A 41 2.72 -13.28 -16.78
C LEU A 41 3.11 -12.38 -17.96
N ALA A 42 2.39 -11.29 -18.19
CA ALA A 42 2.72 -10.28 -19.20
C ALA A 42 4.13 -9.68 -19.02
N VAL A 43 4.68 -9.72 -17.80
CA VAL A 43 6.03 -9.24 -17.46
C VAL A 43 6.95 -10.37 -16.97
N GLU A 44 6.62 -11.63 -17.28
CA GLU A 44 7.40 -12.83 -16.91
C GLU A 44 7.70 -12.94 -15.41
N MET A 45 6.81 -12.42 -14.55
CA MET A 45 6.95 -12.47 -13.10
C MET A 45 6.35 -13.76 -12.54
N HIS A 46 7.17 -14.53 -11.83
CA HIS A 46 6.82 -15.85 -11.29
C HIS A 46 6.87 -15.93 -9.75
N ASP A 47 7.03 -14.79 -9.07
CA ASP A 47 7.16 -14.70 -7.62
C ASP A 47 5.78 -14.60 -6.92
N VAL A 48 5.39 -15.66 -6.24
CA VAL A 48 4.13 -15.75 -5.48
C VAL A 48 4.06 -14.74 -4.33
N GLN A 49 5.18 -14.38 -3.69
CA GLN A 49 5.20 -13.38 -2.62
C GLN A 49 4.96 -11.98 -3.17
N ARG A 50 5.53 -11.68 -4.35
CA ARG A 50 5.26 -10.42 -5.05
C ARG A 50 3.80 -10.33 -5.47
N LEU A 51 3.23 -11.43 -5.96
CA LEU A 51 1.81 -11.52 -6.30
C LEU A 51 0.91 -11.30 -5.08
N ALA A 52 1.26 -11.84 -3.91
CA ALA A 52 0.56 -11.58 -2.66
C ALA A 52 0.54 -10.08 -2.29
N ARG A 53 1.66 -9.37 -2.51
CA ARG A 53 1.74 -7.91 -2.30
C ARG A 53 0.90 -7.15 -3.32
N MET A 54 0.89 -7.56 -4.58
CA MET A 54 0.04 -6.97 -5.62
C MET A 54 -1.45 -7.18 -5.36
N LEU A 55 -1.84 -8.30 -4.72
CA LEU A 55 -3.24 -8.51 -4.31
C LEU A 55 -3.64 -7.66 -3.10
N ALA A 56 -2.70 -7.47 -2.17
CA ALA A 56 -2.91 -6.66 -0.97
C ALA A 56 -3.05 -5.17 -1.27
N HIS A 57 -2.40 -4.67 -2.33
CA HIS A 57 -2.52 -3.28 -2.78
C HIS A 57 -3.50 -3.20 -3.95
N PRO A 58 -4.39 -2.20 -4.01
CA PRO A 58 -5.17 -1.95 -5.21
C PRO A 58 -4.24 -1.66 -6.39
N LEU A 59 -4.45 -2.33 -7.52
CA LEU A 59 -3.76 -1.98 -8.77
C LEU A 59 -4.09 -0.51 -9.10
N ALA A 60 -3.11 0.23 -9.60
CA ALA A 60 -3.29 1.63 -9.99
C ALA A 60 -4.41 1.72 -11.05
N GLY A 61 -5.58 2.21 -10.66
CA GLY A 61 -6.78 2.27 -11.51
C GLY A 61 -8.07 1.92 -10.79
N GLU A 62 -8.03 1.09 -9.75
CA GLU A 62 -9.19 0.92 -8.87
C GLU A 62 -9.33 2.18 -8.00
N PRO A 63 -10.46 2.91 -8.04
CA PRO A 63 -10.64 4.07 -7.18
C PRO A 63 -10.64 3.60 -5.73
N ILE A 64 -9.49 3.75 -5.07
CA ILE A 64 -9.40 3.63 -3.63
C ILE A 64 -10.27 4.77 -3.09
N ARG A 65 -11.50 4.46 -2.72
CA ARG A 65 -12.34 5.38 -1.96
C ARG A 65 -11.80 5.42 -0.55
N THR A 66 -10.62 6.00 -0.37
CA THR A 66 -10.16 6.40 0.95
C THR A 66 -11.08 7.51 1.39
N ALA A 67 -12.00 7.19 2.32
CA ALA A 67 -12.71 8.24 3.01
C ALA A 67 -11.66 9.09 3.72
N THR A 68 -11.43 10.31 3.22
CA THR A 68 -10.64 11.30 3.94
C THR A 68 -11.44 11.66 5.19
N VAL A 69 -11.12 11.01 6.30
CA VAL A 69 -11.68 11.36 7.60
C VAL A 69 -11.16 12.76 7.93
N ILE A 70 -12.01 13.77 7.79
CA ILE A 70 -11.72 15.12 8.26
C ILE A 70 -11.86 15.04 9.79
N PRO A 71 -10.76 15.14 10.56
CA PRO A 71 -10.86 15.07 12.01
C PRO A 71 -11.68 16.25 12.49
N ILE A 72 -12.70 15.98 13.32
CA ILE A 72 -13.43 17.03 14.04
C ILE A 72 -12.39 17.73 14.90
N ALA A 73 -12.11 19.00 14.60
CA ALA A 73 -11.02 19.76 15.18
C ALA A 73 -11.36 20.22 16.61
N ARG A 74 -11.59 19.25 17.51
CA ARG A 74 -11.98 19.44 18.92
C ARG A 74 -10.99 20.30 19.70
N TYR A 75 -9.73 20.32 19.27
CA TYR A 75 -8.64 21.07 19.88
C TYR A 75 -8.20 22.28 19.05
N LEU A 76 -8.93 22.64 17.98
CA LEU A 76 -8.62 23.85 17.22
C LEU A 76 -8.85 25.07 18.11
N ARG A 77 -7.77 25.73 18.50
CA ARG A 77 -7.82 26.89 19.38
C ARG A 77 -8.06 28.16 18.55
N PRO A 78 -8.82 29.15 19.05
CA PRO A 78 -9.00 30.43 18.35
C PRO A 78 -7.67 31.07 17.94
N ILE A 79 -7.62 31.68 16.75
CA ILE A 79 -6.38 32.19 16.13
C ILE A 79 -5.62 33.20 17.00
N GLY A 80 -6.33 33.94 17.86
CA GLY A 80 -5.73 34.88 18.82
C GLY A 80 -4.79 34.21 19.83
N HIS A 81 -4.92 32.91 20.10
CA HIS A 81 -3.98 32.18 20.98
C HIS A 81 -2.62 31.90 20.33
N TYR A 82 -2.54 31.94 19.00
CA TYR A 82 -1.29 31.75 18.25
C TYR A 82 -0.71 33.07 17.76
N ALA A 83 -1.34 34.20 18.09
CA ALA A 83 -0.83 35.51 17.76
C ALA A 83 0.44 35.77 18.59
N LEU A 84 1.60 35.59 17.96
CA LEU A 84 2.87 36.04 18.48
C LEU A 84 2.93 37.57 18.32
N SER A 85 3.12 38.28 19.44
CA SER A 85 3.38 39.72 19.38
C SER A 85 4.76 39.95 18.79
N LEU A 86 4.80 40.30 17.52
CA LEU A 86 5.99 40.81 16.83
C LEU A 86 6.13 42.30 17.17
N ALA A 87 6.31 42.63 18.46
CA ALA A 87 6.66 43.99 18.81
C ALA A 87 8.02 44.31 18.19
N PRO A 88 8.17 45.40 17.41
CA PRO A 88 9.48 45.90 17.06
C PRO A 88 10.19 46.28 18.35
N LYS A 89 11.46 45.88 18.49
CA LYS A 89 12.28 46.33 19.61
C LYS A 89 12.61 47.80 19.34
N GLU A 90 11.82 48.72 19.91
CA GLU A 90 12.19 50.13 19.89
C GLU A 90 13.49 50.31 20.68
N GLY A 91 14.34 51.19 20.15
CA GLY A 91 15.78 51.18 20.33
C GLY A 91 16.25 51.33 21.77
N GLY A 92 17.35 50.61 22.07
CA GLY A 92 18.22 50.97 23.19
C GLY A 92 19.11 52.13 22.77
N ASP A 93 18.79 53.33 23.23
CA ASP A 93 19.64 54.51 23.22
C ASP A 93 19.68 55.09 24.63
N GLU A 94 20.72 54.78 25.43
CA GLU A 94 21.13 55.66 26.53
C GLU A 94 22.51 55.34 27.11
N HIS A 95 23.43 56.30 26.86
CA HIS A 95 24.51 56.90 27.67
C HIS A 95 25.27 56.07 28.73
#